data_AF-A0A914V967-F1
#
_entry.id   AF-A0A914V967-F1
#
_cell.length_a   1.000
_cell.length_b   1.000
_cell.length_c   1.000
_cell.angle_alpha   90.00
_cell.angle_beta   90.00
_cell.angle_gamma   90.00
#
_symmetry.space_group_name_H-M   'P 1'
#
loop_
_entity.id
_entity.type
_entity.pdbx_description
1 polymer ?
#
loop_
_entity_poly.entity_id
_entity_poly.type
_entity_poly.pdbx_seq_one_letter_code
_entity_poly.pdbx_strand_id
1 'polypeptide(L)'
;MLRGRRPFDLSVHFNARQARDMLALTPLAIPVEWSDDLISFIGHLINADPARRITNIEMFGRHPYMERIDLKAVLRRRMAPVFIPNMNTLNCDPTFELEEMIIESKPLHKKKKRLQRERKRSSQTDPAATAKDNERAAVLAAIDQEFKVYNREELLKNEEERVAKLEQELGIKPPPEQDAIGKILGRTDSNPIRKRSGQV
;
A
#
# COMPACT_ATOMS: atom_id res chain seq x y z
N MET A 1 8.54 -13.17 -11.50
CA MET A 1 9.76 -13.23 -10.66
C MET A 1 10.63 -14.42 -11.06
N LEU A 2 10.23 -15.67 -10.84
CA LEU A 2 11.09 -16.84 -11.10
C LEU A 2 11.54 -17.01 -12.56
N ARG A 3 10.66 -16.78 -13.54
CA ARG A 3 10.95 -16.94 -14.98
C ARG A 3 11.23 -15.63 -15.73
N GLY A 4 11.09 -14.48 -15.07
CA GLY A 4 11.17 -13.17 -15.73
C GLY A 4 10.04 -12.83 -16.72
N ARG A 5 9.10 -13.74 -16.99
CA ARG A 5 7.94 -13.51 -17.88
C ARG A 5 6.63 -14.05 -17.30
N ARG A 6 5.50 -13.63 -17.88
CA ARG A 6 4.17 -14.10 -17.49
C ARG A 6 3.97 -15.58 -17.85
N PRO A 7 3.21 -16.35 -17.05
CA PRO A 7 2.85 -17.74 -17.35
C PRO A 7 2.07 -17.93 -18.66
N PHE A 8 1.15 -17.00 -18.93
CA PHE A 8 0.29 -16.98 -20.12
C PHE A 8 0.45 -15.66 -20.86
N ASP A 9 0.42 -15.71 -22.18
CA ASP A 9 0.46 -14.52 -23.04
C ASP A 9 -0.96 -14.06 -23.34
N LEU A 10 -1.51 -13.23 -22.43
CA LEU A 10 -2.83 -12.66 -22.57
C LEU A 10 -2.73 -11.34 -23.35
N SER A 11 -3.18 -11.36 -24.60
CA SER A 11 -3.25 -10.16 -25.44
C SER A 11 -4.39 -9.25 -25.01
N VAL A 12 -4.17 -7.93 -25.12
CA VAL A 12 -5.21 -6.91 -24.88
C VAL A 12 -6.41 -7.04 -25.82
N HIS A 13 -6.25 -7.73 -26.96
CA HIS A 13 -7.31 -7.97 -27.92
C HIS A 13 -8.14 -9.23 -27.61
N PHE A 14 -7.79 -9.99 -26.57
CA PHE A 14 -8.57 -11.18 -26.21
C PHE A 14 -9.94 -10.79 -25.65
N ASN A 15 -10.97 -11.46 -26.13
CA ASN A 15 -12.26 -11.47 -25.45
C ASN A 15 -12.24 -12.43 -24.24
N ALA A 16 -13.26 -12.36 -23.39
CA ALA A 16 -13.34 -13.16 -22.17
C ALA A 16 -13.23 -14.68 -22.42
N ARG A 17 -13.79 -15.17 -23.53
CA ARG A 17 -13.71 -16.59 -23.88
C ARG A 17 -12.28 -16.98 -24.26
N GLN A 18 -11.63 -16.20 -25.12
CA GLN A 18 -10.24 -16.44 -25.53
C GLN A 18 -9.29 -16.42 -24.32
N ALA A 19 -9.46 -15.48 -23.40
CA ALA A 19 -8.68 -15.42 -22.18
C ALA A 19 -8.90 -16.65 -21.29
N ARG A 20 -10.16 -17.08 -21.11
CA ARG A 20 -10.48 -18.30 -20.36
C ARG A 20 -9.88 -19.54 -21.00
N ASP A 21 -10.03 -19.69 -22.31
CA ASP A 21 -9.54 -20.86 -23.04
C ASP A 21 -8.00 -20.91 -23.01
N MET A 22 -7.33 -19.75 -23.11
CA MET A 22 -5.88 -19.63 -22.89
C MET A 22 -5.46 -20.15 -21.50
N LEU A 23 -6.19 -19.79 -20.44
CA LEU A 23 -5.89 -20.24 -19.06
C LEU A 23 -6.19 -21.72 -18.82
N ALA A 24 -7.23 -22.25 -19.45
CA ALA A 24 -7.72 -23.62 -19.20
C ALA A 24 -7.02 -24.68 -20.07
N LEU A 25 -6.67 -24.33 -21.31
CA LEU A 25 -6.19 -25.30 -22.31
C LEU A 25 -4.68 -25.23 -22.53
N THR A 26 -4.03 -24.12 -22.17
CA THR A 26 -2.60 -23.96 -22.41
C THR A 26 -1.81 -24.61 -21.29
N PRO A 27 -0.92 -25.59 -21.58
CA PRO A 27 -0.08 -26.17 -20.56
C PRO A 27 0.93 -25.14 -20.05
N LEU A 28 1.20 -25.17 -18.75
CA LEU A 28 2.18 -24.28 -18.15
C LEU A 28 3.59 -24.72 -18.56
N ALA A 29 4.30 -23.88 -19.32
CA ALA A 29 5.70 -24.14 -19.65
C ALA A 29 6.60 -23.80 -18.46
N ILE A 30 6.91 -24.79 -17.61
CA ILE A 30 7.78 -24.64 -16.45
C ILE A 30 9.19 -25.16 -16.77
N PRO A 31 10.26 -24.45 -16.36
CA PRO A 31 11.62 -24.98 -16.46
C PRO A 31 11.82 -26.24 -15.62
N VAL A 32 12.57 -27.22 -16.13
CA VAL A 32 12.79 -28.51 -15.46
C VAL A 32 13.76 -28.42 -14.28
N GLU A 33 14.48 -27.31 -14.16
CA GLU A 33 15.45 -27.05 -13.09
C GLU A 33 14.77 -26.66 -11.78
N TRP A 34 13.46 -26.42 -11.79
CA TRP A 34 12.68 -26.10 -10.60
C TRP A 34 12.35 -27.36 -9.81
N SER A 35 12.34 -27.26 -8.49
CA SER A 35 12.01 -28.38 -7.63
C SER A 35 10.54 -28.82 -7.79
N ASP A 36 10.27 -30.11 -7.62
CA ASP A 36 8.93 -30.68 -7.83
C ASP A 36 7.87 -30.06 -6.90
N ASP A 37 8.25 -29.72 -5.67
CA ASP A 37 7.39 -29.04 -4.70
C ASP A 37 7.02 -27.61 -5.15
N LEU A 38 7.96 -26.88 -5.75
CA LEU A 38 7.73 -25.56 -6.34
C LEU A 38 6.81 -25.66 -7.57
N ILE A 39 7.07 -26.62 -8.45
CA ILE A 39 6.25 -26.89 -9.64
C ILE A 39 4.81 -27.19 -9.22
N SER A 40 4.64 -28.11 -8.27
CA SER A 40 3.34 -28.46 -7.69
C SER A 40 2.64 -27.25 -7.06
N PHE A 41 3.38 -26.44 -6.28
CA PHE A 41 2.84 -25.26 -5.63
C PHE A 41 2.31 -24.22 -6.62
N ILE A 42 3.09 -23.90 -7.66
CA ILE A 42 2.67 -22.98 -8.71
C ILE A 42 1.45 -23.52 -9.43
N GLY A 43 1.43 -24.82 -9.74
CA GLY A 43 0.29 -25.50 -10.36
C GLY A 43 -0.99 -25.32 -9.57
N HIS A 44 -0.96 -25.47 -8.24
CA HIS A 44 -2.11 -25.22 -7.37
C HIS A 44 -2.48 -23.75 -7.25
N LEU A 45 -1.53 -22.81 -7.33
CA LEU A 45 -1.83 -21.37 -7.26
C LEU A 45 -2.55 -20.86 -8.52
N ILE A 46 -2.14 -21.32 -9.70
CA ILE A 46 -2.69 -20.83 -10.98
C ILE A 46 -3.70 -21.78 -11.62
N ASN A 47 -4.11 -22.85 -10.92
CA ASN A 47 -5.01 -23.88 -11.44
C ASN A 47 -6.31 -23.27 -11.98
N ALA A 48 -6.73 -23.60 -13.21
CA ALA A 48 -7.97 -23.05 -13.78
C ALA A 48 -9.22 -23.41 -12.96
N ASP A 49 -9.24 -24.59 -12.32
CA ASP A 49 -10.33 -25.06 -11.46
C ASP A 49 -10.20 -24.48 -10.05
N PRO A 50 -11.15 -23.64 -9.59
CA PRO A 50 -11.13 -23.08 -8.24
C PRO A 50 -11.14 -24.12 -7.12
N ALA A 51 -11.74 -25.30 -7.35
CA ALA A 51 -11.80 -26.36 -6.33
C ALA A 51 -10.42 -26.98 -6.07
N ARG A 52 -9.52 -26.92 -7.06
CA ARG A 52 -8.13 -27.39 -6.97
C ARG A 52 -7.15 -26.25 -6.71
N ARG A 53 -7.61 -25.01 -6.71
CA ARG A 53 -6.78 -23.82 -6.52
C ARG A 53 -6.59 -23.56 -5.03
N ILE A 54 -5.39 -23.14 -4.65
CA ILE A 54 -5.18 -22.54 -3.33
C ILE A 54 -5.93 -21.20 -3.31
N THR A 55 -6.95 -21.08 -2.45
CA THR A 55 -7.84 -19.91 -2.39
C THR A 55 -7.77 -19.15 -1.06
N ASN A 56 -7.08 -19.69 -0.06
CA ASN A 56 -6.96 -19.07 1.25
C ASN A 56 -5.58 -19.35 1.88
N ILE A 57 -5.28 -18.60 2.94
CA ILE A 57 -3.98 -18.63 3.62
C ILE A 57 -3.72 -19.96 4.34
N GLU A 58 -4.77 -20.67 4.76
CA GLU A 58 -4.65 -21.96 5.45
C GLU A 58 -4.21 -23.06 4.47
N MET A 59 -4.85 -23.13 3.30
CA MET A 59 -4.43 -24.00 2.19
C MET A 59 -3.01 -23.65 1.71
N PHE A 60 -2.71 -22.35 1.62
CA PHE A 60 -1.38 -21.86 1.25
C PHE A 60 -0.32 -22.38 2.23
N GLY A 61 -0.54 -22.19 3.54
CA GLY A 61 0.39 -22.62 4.58
C GLY A 61 0.52 -24.15 4.75
N ARG A 62 -0.51 -24.92 4.37
CA ARG A 62 -0.47 -26.40 4.39
C ARG A 62 0.32 -27.03 3.26
N HIS A 63 0.61 -26.29 2.20
CA HIS A 63 1.33 -26.85 1.06
C HIS A 63 2.79 -27.16 1.44
N PRO A 64 3.36 -28.33 1.07
CA PRO A 64 4.72 -28.73 1.48
C PRO A 64 5.81 -27.68 1.18
N TYR A 65 5.72 -27.03 0.02
CA TYR A 65 6.62 -25.94 -0.36
C TYR A 65 6.68 -24.76 0.65
N MET A 66 5.63 -24.57 1.46
CA MET A 66 5.52 -23.50 2.47
C MET A 66 6.00 -23.90 3.88
N GLU A 67 6.36 -25.17 4.12
CA GLU A 67 6.78 -25.65 5.45
C GLU A 67 7.96 -24.87 6.04
N ARG A 68 8.84 -24.34 5.19
CA ARG A 68 10.01 -23.54 5.57
C ARG A 68 9.69 -22.09 5.98
N ILE A 69 8.44 -21.65 5.86
CA ILE A 69 8.03 -20.26 6.12
C ILE A 69 7.13 -20.21 7.35
N ASP A 70 7.61 -19.56 8.41
CA ASP A 70 6.75 -19.22 9.56
C ASP A 70 5.88 -18.00 9.23
N LEU A 71 4.64 -18.25 8.78
CA LEU A 71 3.68 -17.18 8.46
C LEU A 71 3.37 -16.25 9.64
N LYS A 72 3.49 -16.71 10.90
CA LYS A 72 3.30 -15.85 12.08
C LYS A 72 4.51 -14.93 12.28
N ALA A 73 5.72 -15.39 11.97
CA ALA A 73 6.91 -14.53 11.96
C ALA A 73 6.86 -13.52 10.81
N VAL A 74 6.40 -13.93 9.61
CA VAL A 74 6.17 -13.02 8.47
C VAL A 74 5.21 -11.91 8.84
N LEU A 75 4.05 -12.25 9.43
CA LEU A 75 3.04 -11.26 9.84
C LEU A 75 3.60 -10.25 10.84
N ARG A 76 4.43 -10.71 11.78
CA ARG A 76 5.12 -9.86 12.77
C ARG A 76 6.37 -9.17 12.23
N ARG A 77 6.67 -9.31 10.92
CA ARG A 77 7.86 -8.77 10.25
C ARG A 77 9.17 -9.19 10.91
N ARG A 78 9.22 -10.42 11.44
CA ARG A 78 10.37 -11.01 12.16
C ARG A 78 11.25 -11.89 11.27
N MET A 79 10.87 -12.12 10.02
CA MET A 79 11.72 -12.80 9.05
C MET A 79 12.57 -11.78 8.29
N ALA A 80 13.89 -12.01 8.25
CA ALA A 80 14.80 -11.19 7.47
C ALA A 80 14.53 -11.40 5.97
N PRO A 81 14.48 -10.32 5.16
CA PRO A 81 14.38 -10.45 3.71
C PRO A 81 15.69 -11.02 3.14
N VAL A 82 15.59 -11.72 2.01
CA VAL A 82 16.76 -12.30 1.31
C VAL A 82 17.66 -11.20 0.72
N PHE A 83 17.08 -10.03 0.43
CA PHE A 83 17.79 -8.90 -0.14
C PHE A 83 17.44 -7.62 0.63
N ILE A 84 18.47 -6.83 0.97
CA ILE A 84 18.33 -5.51 1.58
C ILE A 84 18.92 -4.51 0.57
N PRO A 85 18.11 -3.61 -0.01
CA PRO A 85 18.61 -2.62 -0.96
C PRO A 85 19.56 -1.62 -0.29
N ASN A 86 20.46 -1.04 -1.07
CA ASN A 86 21.33 0.02 -0.60
C ASN A 86 20.52 1.30 -0.35
N MET A 87 20.63 1.84 0.87
CA MET A 87 19.89 3.05 1.28
C MET A 87 20.35 4.32 0.59
N ASN A 88 21.56 4.33 0.03
CA ASN A 88 22.17 5.52 -0.57
C ASN A 88 21.89 5.66 -2.06
N THR A 89 21.20 4.70 -2.66
CA THR A 89 20.91 4.66 -4.10
C THR A 89 19.42 4.54 -4.32
N LEU A 90 18.87 5.40 -5.17
CA LEU A 90 17.50 5.26 -5.64
C LEU A 90 17.40 4.04 -6.56
N ASN A 91 16.33 3.25 -6.43
CA ASN A 91 16.10 2.07 -7.27
C ASN A 91 15.59 2.42 -8.68
N CYS A 92 15.21 3.67 -8.89
CA CYS A 92 14.60 4.16 -10.12
C CYS A 92 15.58 5.05 -10.90
N ASP A 93 15.43 5.07 -12.22
CA ASP A 93 16.18 5.99 -13.08
C ASP A 93 15.64 7.41 -12.92
N PRO A 94 16.44 8.36 -12.42
CA PRO A 94 16.02 9.75 -12.21
C PRO A 94 15.62 10.45 -13.52
N THR A 95 16.00 9.94 -14.68
CA THR A 95 15.59 10.47 -15.99
C THR A 95 14.11 10.25 -16.26
N PHE A 96 13.53 9.14 -15.78
CA PHE A 96 12.11 8.80 -15.99
C PHE A 96 11.21 9.28 -14.83
N GLU A 97 11.77 9.62 -13.68
CA GLU A 97 11.05 10.26 -12.57
C GLU A 97 10.90 11.79 -12.71
N LEU A 98 11.44 12.39 -13.78
CA LEU A 98 11.28 13.82 -14.09
C LEU A 98 9.81 14.23 -14.22
N GLU A 99 8.92 13.29 -14.53
CA GLU A 99 7.47 13.52 -14.53
C GLU A 99 6.98 14.02 -13.16
N GLU A 100 7.43 13.46 -12.04
CA GLU A 100 7.00 13.93 -10.71
C GLU A 100 7.56 15.34 -10.38
N MET A 101 8.79 15.62 -10.80
CA MET A 101 9.44 16.91 -10.57
C MET A 101 8.90 18.05 -11.46
N ILE A 102 8.40 17.72 -12.65
CA ILE A 102 7.98 18.69 -13.68
C ILE A 102 6.44 18.79 -13.79
N ILE A 103 5.68 17.71 -13.56
CA ILE A 103 4.23 17.66 -13.77
C ILE A 103 3.43 18.05 -12.51
N GLU A 104 4.03 18.03 -11.32
CA GLU A 104 3.37 18.63 -10.15
C GLU A 104 3.21 20.15 -10.33
N SER A 105 2.02 20.58 -10.74
CA SER A 105 1.58 21.98 -10.80
C SER A 105 1.66 22.74 -9.45
N LYS A 106 2.02 22.03 -8.37
CA LYS A 106 1.88 22.41 -6.98
C LYS A 106 3.14 22.08 -6.14
N PRO A 107 4.35 22.49 -6.58
CA PRO A 107 5.59 22.13 -5.90
C PRO A 107 5.57 22.53 -4.43
N LEU A 108 6.04 21.61 -3.57
CA LEU A 108 6.00 21.71 -2.11
C LEU A 108 6.43 23.09 -1.57
N HIS A 109 7.43 23.70 -2.21
CA HIS A 109 8.06 24.96 -1.83
C HIS A 109 7.24 26.24 -2.06
N LYS A 110 6.09 26.19 -2.75
CA LYS A 110 5.24 27.38 -3.03
C LYS A 110 3.86 27.35 -2.36
N LYS A 111 3.65 26.42 -1.42
CA LYS A 111 2.37 26.16 -0.72
C LYS A 111 1.72 27.41 -0.12
N LYS A 112 2.48 28.29 0.53
CA LYS A 112 1.96 29.52 1.17
C LYS A 112 1.39 30.54 0.17
N LYS A 113 2.07 30.74 -0.98
CA LYS A 113 1.60 31.65 -2.06
C LYS A 113 0.36 31.09 -2.77
N ARG A 114 0.25 29.77 -2.92
CA ARG A 114 -0.89 29.11 -3.54
C ARG A 114 -2.16 29.23 -2.71
N LEU A 115 -2.08 28.92 -1.41
CA LEU A 115 -3.22 29.00 -0.49
C LEU A 115 -3.81 30.41 -0.41
N GLN A 116 -2.97 31.45 -0.55
CA GLN A 116 -3.43 32.84 -0.63
C GLN A 116 -4.15 33.18 -1.94
N ARG A 117 -3.79 32.55 -3.08
CA ARG A 117 -4.48 32.76 -4.37
C ARG A 117 -5.79 31.96 -4.44
N GLU A 118 -5.84 30.75 -3.88
CA GLU A 118 -7.06 29.94 -3.81
C GLU A 118 -8.12 30.60 -2.90
N ARG A 119 -7.74 31.13 -1.73
CA ARG A 119 -8.64 31.89 -0.84
C ARG A 119 -9.25 33.15 -1.47
N LYS A 120 -8.59 33.75 -2.46
CA LYS A 120 -9.10 34.94 -3.18
C LYS A 120 -10.03 34.59 -4.34
N ARG A 121 -9.97 33.36 -4.85
CA ARG A 121 -10.82 32.88 -5.96
C ARG A 121 -12.15 32.30 -5.48
N SER A 122 -12.19 31.68 -4.30
CA SER A 122 -13.44 31.11 -3.75
C SER A 122 -14.47 32.15 -3.32
N SER A 123 -14.12 33.44 -3.34
CA SER A 123 -15.00 34.56 -2.96
C SER A 123 -15.59 35.34 -4.13
N GLN A 124 -15.33 34.92 -5.38
CA GLN A 124 -15.94 35.51 -6.58
C GLN A 124 -16.80 34.45 -7.28
N THR A 125 -18.12 34.62 -7.24
CA THR A 125 -19.02 33.96 -8.17
C THR A 125 -18.77 34.54 -9.57
N ASP A 126 -18.19 33.74 -10.46
CA ASP A 126 -17.95 34.14 -11.85
C ASP A 126 -19.30 34.34 -12.57
N PRO A 127 -19.65 35.56 -13.02
CA PRO A 127 -20.92 35.84 -13.68
C PRO A 127 -21.05 35.19 -15.07
N ALA A 128 -20.01 34.50 -15.55
CA ALA A 128 -19.94 33.85 -16.87
C ALA A 128 -20.05 32.31 -16.81
N ALA A 129 -20.41 31.73 -15.66
CA ALA A 129 -20.52 30.28 -15.50
C ALA A 129 -21.62 29.70 -16.40
N THR A 130 -21.28 28.68 -17.20
CA THR A 130 -22.24 28.02 -18.09
C THR A 130 -23.14 27.06 -17.30
N ALA A 131 -24.26 26.64 -17.88
CA ALA A 131 -25.15 25.66 -17.24
C ALA A 131 -24.43 24.36 -16.83
N LYS A 132 -23.45 23.92 -17.63
CA LYS A 132 -22.62 22.74 -17.35
C LYS A 132 -21.67 22.97 -16.16
N ASP A 133 -21.19 24.19 -15.96
CA ASP A 133 -20.34 24.53 -14.82
C ASP A 133 -21.14 24.49 -13.51
N ASN A 134 -22.39 24.96 -13.54
CA ASN A 134 -23.31 24.91 -12.41
C ASN A 134 -23.71 23.47 -12.06
N GLU A 135 -24.00 22.64 -13.06
CA GLU A 135 -24.28 21.21 -12.85
C GLU A 135 -23.08 20.50 -12.24
N ARG A 136 -21.87 20.75 -12.76
CA ARG A 136 -20.63 20.21 -12.18
C ARG A 136 -20.41 20.67 -10.74
N ALA A 137 -20.67 21.94 -10.43
CA ALA A 137 -20.56 22.46 -9.08
C ALA A 137 -21.57 21.80 -8.12
N ALA A 138 -22.79 21.54 -8.57
CA ALA A 138 -23.80 20.82 -7.80
C ALA A 138 -23.39 19.36 -7.51
N VAL A 139 -22.84 18.66 -8.51
CA VAL A 139 -22.31 17.30 -8.32
C VAL A 139 -21.13 17.29 -7.33
N LEU A 140 -20.22 18.26 -7.43
CA LEU A 140 -19.10 18.37 -6.47
C LEU A 140 -19.60 18.68 -5.05
N ALA A 141 -20.60 19.55 -4.91
CA ALA A 141 -21.21 19.84 -3.61
C ALA A 141 -21.91 18.62 -3.01
N ALA A 142 -22.58 17.80 -3.82
CA ALA A 142 -23.19 16.54 -3.37
C ALA A 142 -22.13 15.54 -2.88
N ILE A 143 -21.00 15.41 -3.61
CA ILE A 143 -19.88 14.58 -3.19
C ILE A 143 -19.31 15.07 -1.85
N ASP A 144 -19.07 16.39 -1.71
CA ASP A 144 -18.54 16.96 -0.46
C ASP A 144 -19.48 16.74 0.74
N GLN A 145 -20.79 16.73 0.51
CA GLN A 145 -21.79 16.45 1.55
C GLN A 145 -21.83 14.97 1.95
N GLU A 146 -21.68 14.05 0.99
CA GLU A 146 -21.74 12.61 1.26
C GLU A 146 -20.39 12.00 1.66
N PHE A 147 -19.28 12.71 1.40
CA PHE A 147 -17.93 12.21 1.65
C PHE A 147 -17.66 12.03 3.15
N LYS A 148 -17.49 10.78 3.57
CA LYS A 148 -17.14 10.43 4.95
C LYS A 148 -15.64 10.47 5.13
N VAL A 149 -15.18 11.40 5.97
CA VAL A 149 -13.76 11.47 6.36
C VAL A 149 -13.44 10.27 7.24
N TYR A 150 -12.49 9.44 6.78
CA TYR A 150 -11.94 8.34 7.55
C TYR A 150 -10.61 8.75 8.18
N ASN A 151 -10.53 8.67 9.51
CA ASN A 151 -9.30 8.89 10.26
C ASN A 151 -8.97 7.65 11.10
N ARG A 152 -7.95 6.89 10.68
CA ARG A 152 -7.51 5.68 11.39
C ARG A 152 -7.02 5.98 12.81
N GLU A 153 -6.38 7.13 13.04
CA GLU A 153 -5.81 7.47 14.35
C GLU A 153 -6.90 7.80 15.37
N GLU A 154 -7.95 8.51 14.96
CA GLU A 154 -9.12 8.77 15.80
C GLU A 154 -9.85 7.48 16.15
N LEU A 155 -9.99 6.57 15.18
CA LEU A 155 -10.62 5.26 15.43
C LEU A 155 -9.84 4.45 16.46
N LEU A 156 -8.50 4.42 16.37
CA LEU A 156 -7.66 3.71 17.33
C LEU A 156 -7.78 4.30 18.74
N LYS A 157 -7.74 5.63 18.87
CA LYS A 157 -7.92 6.29 20.18
C LYS A 157 -9.29 5.98 20.78
N ASN A 158 -10.35 6.06 19.97
CA ASN A 158 -11.70 5.75 20.41
C ASN A 158 -11.84 4.27 20.83
N GLU A 159 -11.17 3.36 20.13
CA GLU A 159 -11.16 1.93 20.47
C GLU A 159 -10.39 1.67 21.77
N GLU A 160 -9.22 2.28 21.95
CA GLU A 160 -8.44 2.24 23.20
C GLU A 160 -9.25 2.75 24.39
N GLU A 161 -9.94 3.89 24.24
CA GLU A 161 -10.82 4.44 25.28
C GLU A 161 -12.00 3.52 25.60
N ARG A 162 -12.58 2.85 24.58
CA ARG A 162 -13.67 1.89 24.77
C ARG A 162 -13.20 0.64 25.51
N VAL A 163 -12.03 0.11 25.14
CA VAL A 163 -11.42 -1.04 25.82
C VAL A 163 -11.10 -0.69 27.27
N ALA A 164 -10.48 0.46 27.53
CA ALA A 164 -10.17 0.91 28.89
C ALA A 164 -11.41 1.05 29.79
N LYS A 165 -12.53 1.55 29.24
CA LYS A 165 -13.81 1.63 29.97
C LYS A 165 -14.37 0.24 30.30
N LEU A 166 -14.33 -0.69 29.35
CA LEU A 166 -14.78 -2.08 29.57
C LEU A 166 -13.92 -2.81 30.61
N GLU A 167 -12.60 -2.60 30.59
CA GLU A 167 -11.68 -3.17 31.57
C GLU A 167 -11.94 -2.61 32.99
N GLN A 168 -12.24 -1.32 33.10
CA GLN A 168 -12.62 -0.69 34.36
C GLN A 168 -13.96 -1.23 34.90
N GLU A 169 -14.93 -1.48 34.04
CA GLU A 169 -16.24 -2.05 34.42
C GLU A 169 -16.16 -3.54 34.81
N LEU A 170 -15.29 -4.32 34.15
CA LEU A 170 -15.14 -5.76 34.38
C LEU A 170 -14.09 -6.10 35.45
N GLY A 171 -13.34 -5.12 35.95
CA GLY A 171 -12.29 -5.34 36.97
C GLY A 171 -11.12 -6.20 36.49
N ILE A 172 -10.91 -6.31 35.17
CA ILE A 172 -9.85 -7.13 34.57
C ILE A 172 -8.59 -6.26 34.44
N LYS A 173 -7.49 -6.68 35.06
CA LYS A 173 -6.20 -5.99 34.97
C LYS A 173 -5.58 -6.24 33.59
N PRO A 174 -5.00 -5.23 32.92
CA PRO A 174 -4.45 -5.40 31.58
C PRO A 174 -3.37 -6.48 31.55
N PRO A 175 -3.28 -7.27 30.45
CA PRO A 175 -2.20 -8.24 30.27
C PRO A 175 -0.84 -7.53 30.35
N PRO A 176 0.20 -8.19 30.90
CA PRO A 176 1.54 -7.62 30.90
C PRO A 176 1.98 -7.31 29.47
N GLU A 177 2.49 -6.09 29.31
CA GLU A 177 2.99 -5.51 28.06
C GLU A 177 3.95 -6.49 27.37
N GLN A 178 3.54 -7.04 26.22
CA GLN A 178 4.45 -7.84 25.40
C GLN A 178 5.38 -6.89 24.65
N ASP A 179 6.55 -6.65 25.23
CA ASP A 179 7.78 -6.11 24.65
C ASP A 179 7.63 -5.25 23.37
N ALA A 180 7.58 -3.95 23.60
CA ALA A 180 8.14 -2.85 22.80
C ALA A 180 8.71 -3.22 21.41
N ILE A 181 7.85 -3.21 20.38
CA ILE A 181 8.25 -3.09 18.97
C ILE A 181 8.55 -1.60 18.69
N GLY A 182 9.61 -1.07 19.30
CA GLY A 182 9.96 0.36 19.22
C GLY A 182 11.45 0.66 19.09
N LYS A 183 12.30 -0.33 18.80
CA LYS A 183 13.77 -0.15 18.82
C LYS A 183 14.54 -0.56 17.55
N ILE A 184 13.89 -0.68 16.39
CA ILE A 184 14.61 -0.82 15.11
C ILE A 184 14.00 0.10 14.05
N LEU A 185 14.01 1.40 14.31
CA LEU A 185 14.11 2.46 13.29
C LEU A 185 14.60 3.70 14.02
N GLY A 186 15.76 4.20 13.58
CA GLY A 186 16.59 5.16 14.32
C GLY A 186 15.84 6.35 14.88
N ARG A 187 15.82 6.44 16.22
CA ARG A 187 15.80 7.74 16.90
C ARG A 187 17.11 8.43 16.52
N THR A 188 17.06 9.35 15.56
CA THR A 188 18.10 10.37 15.47
C THR A 188 17.85 11.34 16.60
N ASP A 189 18.76 11.33 17.57
CA ASP A 189 18.79 12.35 18.62
C ASP A 189 18.83 13.73 17.95
N SER A 190 17.81 14.52 18.27
CA SER A 190 17.77 15.94 17.96
C SER A 190 18.82 16.64 18.83
N ASN A 191 20.05 16.71 18.31
CA ASN A 191 21.09 17.54 18.91
C ASN A 191 20.72 19.02 18.70
N PRO A 192 20.56 19.83 19.77
CA PRO A 192 20.24 21.23 19.61
C PRO A 192 21.46 21.98 19.07
N ILE A 193 21.28 22.66 17.93
CA ILE A 193 22.26 23.57 17.34
C ILE A 193 22.56 24.68 18.36
N ARG A 194 23.75 24.62 18.94
CA ARG A 194 24.33 25.63 19.82
C ARG A 194 24.59 26.89 19.00
N LYS A 195 23.80 27.93 19.21
CA LYS A 195 24.07 29.29 18.72
C LYS A 195 25.46 29.70 19.20
N ARG A 196 26.42 29.90 18.28
CA ARG A 196 27.60 30.73 18.57
C ARG A 196 27.23 32.17 18.24
N SER A 197 27.11 32.96 19.31
CA SER A 197 27.26 34.41 19.30
C SER A 197 28.61 34.78 18.67
N GLY A 198 28.62 35.85 17.89
CA GLY A 198 29.82 36.33 17.19
C GLY A 198 30.85 36.96 18.10
N GLN A 199 32.00 37.27 17.49
CA GLN A 199 32.79 38.47 17.80
C GLN A 199 33.86 38.67 16.72
N VAL A 200 33.87 39.91 16.22
CA VAL A 200 34.90 40.69 15.51
C VAL A 200 35.30 40.23 14.10
#